data_AF-A0A9E2YVG0-F1
#
_entry.id   AF-A0A9E2YVG0-F1
#
_cell.length_a   1.000
_cell.length_b   1.000
_cell.length_c   1.000
_cell.angle_alpha   90.00
_cell.angle_beta   90.00
_cell.angle_gamma   90.00
#
_symmetry.space_group_name_H-M   'P 1'
#
loop_
_entity.id
_entity.type
_entity.pdbx_description
1 polymer ?
#
loop_
_entity_poly.entity_id
_entity_poly.type
_entity_poly.pdbx_seq_one_letter_code
_entity_poly.pdbx_strand_id
1 'polypeptide(L)'
;MDLENKLRILADAAKYDTSCASSGSGRKRPEGGIGNASAGGICHSFTPDGRCVSLLKVLLTNYCIFDCMYCVNRISSDTPRARFTVDEMVNLTLDFYRRNYIEGLFLSSGIIDNPEYTMEQIVAVARKLRVDHRFGGYIHLKGIPGVSRELLVDAGKFADRLSINIELPSQADLDRLAPAKSH
;
A
#
# COMPACT_ATOMS: atom_id res chain seq x y z
N MET A 1 17.34 -2.79 -8.89
CA MET A 1 16.49 -3.88 -8.35
C MET A 1 15.37 -4.12 -9.34
N ASP A 2 15.14 -5.37 -9.74
CA ASP A 2 14.04 -5.72 -10.65
C ASP A 2 12.66 -5.56 -9.99
N LEU A 3 11.61 -5.55 -10.81
CA LEU A 3 10.22 -5.32 -10.38
C LEU A 3 9.71 -6.40 -9.42
N GLU A 4 10.12 -7.65 -9.62
CA GLU A 4 9.69 -8.79 -8.81
C GLU A 4 10.26 -8.73 -7.39
N ASN A 5 11.55 -8.38 -7.26
CA ASN A 5 12.20 -8.15 -5.98
C ASN A 5 11.60 -6.95 -5.23
N LYS A 6 11.29 -5.85 -5.94
CA LYS A 6 10.56 -4.72 -5.34
C LYS A 6 9.20 -5.16 -4.81
N LEU A 7 8.43 -5.91 -5.62
CA LEU A 7 7.12 -6.43 -5.21
C LEU A 7 7.25 -7.31 -3.98
N ARG A 8 8.20 -8.24 -3.95
CA ARG A 8 8.43 -9.12 -2.80
C ARG A 8 8.68 -8.34 -1.50
N ILE A 9 9.52 -7.32 -1.55
CA ILE A 9 9.85 -6.48 -0.38
C ILE A 9 8.62 -5.66 0.05
N LEU A 10 7.96 -5.01 -0.91
CA LEU A 10 6.92 -4.02 -0.62
C LEU A 10 5.57 -4.65 -0.29
N ALA A 11 5.28 -5.83 -0.85
CA ALA A 11 4.13 -6.63 -0.45
C ALA A 11 4.30 -7.23 0.95
N ASP A 12 5.50 -7.70 1.31
CA ASP A 12 5.77 -8.18 2.67
C ASP A 12 5.66 -7.05 3.69
N ALA A 13 6.24 -5.88 3.40
CA ALA A 13 6.13 -4.71 4.26
C ALA A 13 4.67 -4.22 4.42
N ALA A 14 3.84 -4.36 3.40
CA ALA A 14 2.42 -3.98 3.45
C ALA A 14 1.58 -4.89 4.37
N LYS A 15 2.07 -6.06 4.81
CA LYS A 15 1.31 -6.94 5.73
C LYS A 15 0.99 -6.28 7.07
N TYR A 16 1.84 -5.36 7.52
CA TYR A 16 1.67 -4.60 8.76
C TYR A 16 0.66 -3.46 8.66
N ASP A 17 0.16 -3.16 7.46
CA ASP A 17 -0.94 -2.22 7.28
C ASP A 17 -2.27 -2.94 7.57
N THR A 18 -2.74 -2.88 8.81
CA THR A 18 -3.87 -3.69 9.31
C THR A 18 -5.17 -3.38 8.57
N SER A 19 -5.47 -4.17 7.53
CA SER A 19 -6.66 -3.99 6.67
C SER A 19 -7.29 -5.29 6.14
N CYS A 20 -6.52 -6.37 5.96
CA CYS A 20 -7.00 -7.58 5.27
C CYS A 20 -6.44 -8.89 5.89
N ALA A 21 -7.19 -9.99 5.75
CA ALA A 21 -6.99 -11.24 6.49
C ALA A 21 -6.26 -12.37 5.73
N SER A 22 -5.77 -12.14 4.51
CA SER A 22 -5.42 -13.26 3.62
C SER A 22 -4.34 -12.93 2.61
N SER A 23 -3.06 -13.05 2.99
CA SER A 23 -1.95 -13.07 2.03
C SER A 23 -0.72 -13.77 2.62
N GLY A 24 0.05 -14.49 1.82
CA GLY A 24 1.38 -15.00 2.20
C GLY A 24 1.49 -16.47 2.63
N SER A 25 0.66 -17.37 2.12
CA SER A 25 0.87 -18.81 2.34
C SER A 25 2.22 -19.23 1.73
N GLY A 26 3.13 -19.74 2.54
CA GLY A 26 4.44 -20.27 2.12
C GLY A 26 4.46 -21.79 1.93
N ARG A 27 3.29 -22.42 1.82
CA ARG A 27 3.18 -23.88 1.80
C ARG A 27 3.81 -24.44 0.52
N LYS A 28 4.90 -25.19 0.68
CA LYS A 28 5.52 -25.93 -0.43
C LYS A 28 4.60 -27.06 -0.85
N ARG A 29 4.41 -27.20 -2.16
CA ARG A 29 3.72 -28.36 -2.74
C ARG A 29 4.64 -29.58 -2.75
N PRO A 30 4.09 -30.80 -2.64
CA PRO A 30 4.83 -32.02 -2.96
C PRO A 30 5.32 -31.99 -4.42
N GLU A 31 6.41 -32.70 -4.69
CA GLU A 31 6.90 -32.89 -6.06
C GLU A 31 5.84 -33.56 -6.93
N GLY A 32 5.56 -33.01 -8.12
CA GLY A 32 4.44 -33.46 -8.97
C GLY A 32 3.03 -33.09 -8.47
N GLY A 33 2.90 -32.42 -7.33
CA GLY A 33 1.61 -32.03 -6.74
C GLY A 33 1.01 -30.75 -7.32
N ILE A 34 -0.28 -30.53 -7.05
CA ILE A 34 -1.01 -29.31 -7.42
C ILE A 34 -1.03 -28.29 -6.28
N GLY A 35 -1.26 -27.03 -6.64
CA GLY A 35 -1.28 -25.90 -5.72
C GLY A 35 0.08 -25.21 -5.64
N ASN A 36 0.10 -23.92 -5.91
CA ASN A 36 1.26 -23.05 -5.65
C ASN A 36 0.72 -21.79 -5.00
N ALA A 37 1.23 -21.44 -3.84
CA ALA A 37 0.85 -20.22 -3.17
C ALA A 37 1.76 -19.09 -3.66
N SER A 38 1.20 -18.04 -4.25
CA SER A 38 2.00 -16.89 -4.69
C SER A 38 2.46 -16.09 -3.46
N ALA A 39 3.73 -15.72 -3.45
CA ALA A 39 4.31 -14.93 -2.38
C ALA A 39 3.83 -13.47 -2.46
N GLY A 40 2.89 -13.13 -1.57
CA GLY A 40 2.60 -11.76 -1.15
C GLY A 40 1.79 -10.90 -2.12
N GLY A 41 1.18 -9.85 -1.58
CA GLY A 41 0.65 -8.73 -2.35
C GLY A 41 -0.82 -8.84 -2.71
N ILE A 42 -1.42 -10.02 -2.80
CA ILE A 42 -2.86 -10.16 -3.02
C ILE A 42 -3.55 -10.38 -1.69
N CYS A 43 -4.51 -9.51 -1.35
CA CYS A 43 -5.35 -9.67 -0.16
C CYS A 43 -6.83 -9.50 -0.50
N HIS A 44 -7.71 -10.10 0.31
CA HIS A 44 -9.15 -9.93 0.12
C HIS A 44 -9.72 -8.80 0.98
N SER A 45 -10.60 -8.00 0.39
CA SER A 45 -11.35 -6.93 1.06
C SER A 45 -12.83 -7.05 0.74
N PHE A 46 -13.68 -6.37 1.50
CA PHE A 46 -15.12 -6.34 1.29
C PHE A 46 -15.56 -4.96 0.84
N THR A 47 -16.25 -4.91 -0.30
CA THR A 47 -16.88 -3.70 -0.82
C THR A 47 -18.15 -3.36 -0.03
N PRO A 48 -18.65 -2.11 -0.09
CA PRO A 48 -19.86 -1.70 0.65
C PRO A 48 -21.12 -2.53 0.36
N ASP A 49 -21.21 -3.14 -0.82
CA ASP A 49 -22.28 -4.06 -1.25
C ASP A 49 -22.04 -5.51 -0.83
N GLY A 50 -21.01 -5.79 -0.01
CA GLY A 50 -20.74 -7.10 0.59
C GLY A 50 -19.96 -8.07 -0.28
N ARG A 51 -19.50 -7.67 -1.47
CA ARG A 51 -18.66 -8.55 -2.32
C ARG A 51 -17.25 -8.64 -1.77
N CYS A 52 -16.69 -9.84 -1.80
CA CYS A 52 -15.28 -10.10 -1.54
C CYS A 52 -14.49 -9.82 -2.83
N VAL A 53 -13.53 -8.90 -2.77
CA VAL A 53 -12.69 -8.53 -3.91
C VAL A 53 -11.21 -8.81 -3.61
N SER A 54 -10.46 -9.27 -4.61
CA SER A 54 -9.00 -9.41 -4.50
C SER A 54 -8.31 -8.08 -4.83
N LEU A 55 -7.44 -7.60 -3.94
CA LEU A 55 -6.69 -6.35 -4.12
C LEU A 55 -5.19 -6.62 -4.15
N LEU A 56 -4.46 -5.92 -5.01
CA LEU A 56 -3.02 -5.77 -4.88
C LEU A 56 -2.73 -4.81 -3.73
N LYS A 57 -2.40 -5.34 -2.56
CA LYS A 57 -1.95 -4.59 -1.40
C LYS A 57 -0.43 -4.50 -1.36
N VAL A 58 0.07 -3.30 -1.57
CA VAL A 58 1.50 -3.04 -1.67
C VAL A 58 1.83 -1.63 -1.20
N LEU A 59 3.08 -1.43 -0.76
CA LEU A 59 3.60 -0.10 -0.50
C LEU A 59 4.22 0.50 -1.77
N LEU A 60 4.00 1.79 -2.03
CA LEU A 60 4.78 2.54 -3.03
C LEU A 60 6.27 2.54 -2.65
N THR A 61 6.56 2.71 -1.36
CA THR A 61 7.88 2.44 -0.78
C THR A 61 7.75 1.98 0.66
N ASN A 62 8.71 1.19 1.13
CA ASN A 62 8.90 0.94 2.56
C ASN A 62 10.01 1.84 3.14
N TYR A 63 10.62 2.74 2.38
CA TYR A 63 11.46 3.79 2.92
C TYR A 63 10.57 4.78 3.68
N CYS A 64 10.96 5.11 4.92
CA CYS A 64 10.22 6.05 5.76
C CYS A 64 11.22 6.88 6.56
N ILE A 65 11.10 8.20 6.48
CA ILE A 65 11.94 9.11 7.28
C ILE A 65 11.52 9.14 8.77
N PHE A 66 10.32 8.66 9.10
CA PHE A 66 9.82 8.66 10.48
C PHE A 66 10.37 7.49 11.28
N ASP A 67 10.57 7.72 12.58
CA ASP A 67 11.09 6.71 13.52
C ASP A 67 10.03 6.15 14.48
N CYS A 68 8.86 5.78 13.96
CA CYS A 68 7.77 5.24 14.80
C CYS A 68 8.19 3.92 15.45
N MET A 69 8.24 3.85 16.78
CA MET A 69 8.80 2.73 17.56
C MET A 69 8.08 1.39 17.34
N TYR A 70 6.82 1.44 16.91
CA TYR A 70 5.99 0.27 16.61
C TYR A 70 6.07 -0.17 15.13
N CYS A 71 6.73 0.60 14.26
CA CYS A 71 6.73 0.34 12.82
C CYS A 71 8.04 -0.33 12.37
N VAL A 72 7.94 -1.49 11.73
CA VAL A 72 9.11 -2.17 11.15
C VAL A 72 9.81 -1.32 10.07
N ASN A 73 9.06 -0.45 9.39
CA ASN A 73 9.56 0.39 8.31
C ASN A 73 10.21 1.69 8.81
N ARG A 74 10.29 1.92 10.11
CA ARG A 74 10.94 3.10 10.69
C ARG A 74 12.37 3.29 10.18
N ILE A 75 12.87 4.54 10.18
CA ILE A 75 14.19 4.86 9.63
C ILE A 75 15.33 4.11 10.33
N SER A 76 15.20 3.84 11.63
CA SER A 76 16.22 3.13 12.41
C SER A 76 16.25 1.61 12.20
N SER A 77 15.28 1.04 11.47
CA SER A 77 15.23 -0.41 11.21
C SER A 77 16.10 -0.80 10.02
N ASP A 78 16.97 -1.79 10.23
CA ASP A 78 17.74 -2.43 9.17
C ASP A 78 16.89 -3.48 8.45
N THR A 79 16.19 -3.05 7.40
CA THR A 79 15.39 -3.92 6.53
C THR A 79 15.64 -3.57 5.07
N PRO A 80 15.55 -4.54 4.14
CA PRO A 80 15.69 -4.26 2.71
C PRO A 80 14.69 -3.19 2.26
N ARG A 81 15.17 -2.14 1.58
CA ARG A 81 14.33 -1.03 1.12
C ARG A 81 14.12 -1.08 -0.39
N ALA A 82 12.90 -0.75 -0.81
CA ALA A 82 12.51 -0.66 -2.20
C ALA A 82 11.55 0.51 -2.40
N ARG A 83 11.47 0.98 -3.65
CA ARG A 83 10.55 2.02 -4.08
C ARG A 83 10.13 1.75 -5.51
N PHE A 84 8.82 1.82 -5.74
CA PHE A 84 8.27 1.93 -7.08
C PHE A 84 8.24 3.39 -7.52
N THR A 85 8.50 3.60 -8.80
CA THR A 85 8.03 4.81 -9.49
C THR A 85 6.52 4.74 -9.69
N VAL A 86 5.88 5.88 -9.96
CA VAL A 86 4.45 5.94 -10.30
C VAL A 86 4.14 4.99 -11.47
N ASP A 87 4.96 5.01 -12.53
CA ASP A 87 4.75 4.20 -13.72
C ASP A 87 4.93 2.71 -13.48
N GLU A 88 5.93 2.32 -12.67
CA GLU A 88 6.08 0.92 -12.26
C GLU A 88 4.84 0.43 -11.50
N MET A 89 4.29 1.24 -10.59
CA MET A 89 3.11 0.87 -9.81
C MET A 89 1.87 0.75 -10.71
N VAL A 90 1.65 1.72 -11.61
CA VAL A 90 0.53 1.70 -12.57
C VAL A 90 0.61 0.45 -13.45
N ASN A 91 1.77 0.20 -14.07
CA ASN A 91 1.95 -0.94 -14.96
C ASN A 91 1.75 -2.27 -14.24
N LEU A 92 2.30 -2.41 -13.03
CA LEU A 92 2.13 -3.60 -12.21
C LEU A 92 0.66 -3.86 -11.86
N THR A 93 -0.09 -2.82 -11.47
CA THR A 93 -1.54 -2.95 -11.20
C THR A 93 -2.29 -3.39 -12.45
N LEU A 94 -2.03 -2.78 -13.61
CA LEU A 94 -2.70 -3.14 -14.86
C LEU A 94 -2.38 -4.57 -15.30
N ASP A 95 -1.14 -5.03 -15.11
CA ASP A 95 -0.74 -6.40 -15.48
C ASP A 95 -1.39 -7.47 -14.60
N PHE A 96 -1.50 -7.23 -13.29
CA PHE A 96 -2.23 -8.13 -12.39
C PHE A 96 -3.72 -8.14 -12.71
N TYR A 97 -4.31 -6.98 -13.04
CA TYR A 97 -5.71 -6.88 -13.38
C TYR A 97 -6.04 -7.60 -14.70
N ARG A 98 -5.26 -7.38 -15.76
CA ARG A 98 -5.46 -8.04 -17.07
C ARG A 98 -5.34 -9.57 -16.99
N ARG A 99 -4.57 -10.08 -16.02
CA ARG A 99 -4.41 -11.53 -15.76
C ARG A 99 -5.48 -12.09 -14.81
N ASN A 100 -6.46 -11.28 -14.41
CA ASN A 100 -7.51 -11.62 -13.46
C ASN A 100 -6.99 -12.08 -12.08
N TYR A 101 -5.83 -11.56 -11.65
CA TYR A 101 -5.30 -11.85 -10.30
C TYR A 101 -5.89 -10.93 -9.24
N ILE A 102 -6.30 -9.72 -9.63
CA ILE A 102 -6.86 -8.70 -8.75
C ILE A 102 -8.07 -8.04 -9.41
N GLU A 103 -8.96 -7.51 -8.58
CA GLU A 103 -10.06 -6.64 -8.94
C GLU A 103 -9.78 -5.17 -8.57
N GLY A 104 -8.64 -4.89 -7.92
CA GLY A 104 -8.27 -3.54 -7.51
C GLY A 104 -6.90 -3.40 -6.85
N LEU A 105 -6.60 -2.18 -6.41
CA LEU A 105 -5.36 -1.75 -5.77
C LEU A 105 -5.63 -1.25 -4.35
N PHE A 106 -4.86 -1.71 -3.38
CA PHE A 106 -4.67 -1.07 -2.09
C PHE A 106 -3.26 -0.50 -2.04
N LEU A 107 -3.14 0.83 -2.01
CA LEU A 107 -1.85 1.52 -2.04
C LEU A 107 -1.62 2.30 -0.76
N SER A 108 -0.48 2.02 -0.12
CA SER A 108 0.05 2.72 1.05
C SER A 108 1.51 3.06 0.81
N SER A 109 2.17 3.74 1.76
CA SER A 109 3.57 4.13 1.59
C SER A 109 4.22 4.45 2.93
N GLY A 110 5.54 4.26 3.04
CA GLY A 110 6.35 5.05 3.95
C GLY A 110 6.49 6.49 3.46
N ILE A 111 6.99 7.38 4.33
CA ILE A 111 7.16 8.80 4.01
C ILE A 111 8.48 9.03 3.27
N ILE A 112 8.38 9.44 2.01
CA ILE A 112 9.49 9.87 1.16
C ILE A 112 9.66 11.37 1.33
N ASP A 113 10.79 11.80 1.89
CA ASP A 113 11.15 13.22 2.10
C ASP A 113 10.20 14.02 3.00
N ASN A 114 8.92 14.12 2.65
CA ASN A 114 7.87 14.73 3.45
C ASN A 114 6.47 14.13 3.13
N PRO A 115 5.46 14.35 4.00
CA PRO A 115 4.09 13.86 3.81
C PRO A 115 3.43 14.29 2.49
N GLU A 116 3.55 15.57 2.12
CA GLU A 116 2.94 16.14 0.89
C GLU A 116 3.45 15.44 -0.35
N TYR A 117 4.77 15.42 -0.55
CA TYR A 117 5.39 14.80 -1.70
C TYR A 117 5.00 13.32 -1.82
N THR A 118 4.99 12.59 -0.71
CA THR A 118 4.59 11.17 -0.72
C THR A 118 3.14 11.00 -1.17
N MET A 119 2.24 11.83 -0.64
CA MET A 119 0.83 11.77 -0.99
C MET A 119 0.58 12.20 -2.44
N GLU A 120 1.33 13.16 -2.98
CA GLU A 120 1.30 13.52 -4.40
C GLU A 120 1.62 12.32 -5.29
N GLN A 121 2.62 11.50 -4.93
CA GLN A 121 2.95 10.29 -5.68
C GLN A 121 1.83 9.24 -5.62
N ILE A 122 1.22 9.05 -4.46
CA ILE A 122 0.07 8.12 -4.28
C ILE A 122 -1.11 8.58 -5.15
N VAL A 123 -1.43 9.88 -5.13
CA VAL A 123 -2.51 10.47 -5.95
C VAL A 123 -2.18 10.37 -7.43
N ALA A 124 -0.91 10.55 -7.83
CA ALA A 124 -0.50 10.42 -9.22
C ALA A 124 -0.73 9.01 -9.78
N VAL A 125 -0.48 7.96 -8.98
CA VAL A 125 -0.80 6.56 -9.37
C VAL A 125 -2.30 6.42 -9.63
N ALA A 126 -3.15 6.85 -8.68
CA ALA A 126 -4.59 6.73 -8.82
C ALA A 126 -5.15 7.54 -10.00
N ARG A 127 -4.68 8.78 -10.17
CA ARG A 127 -5.05 9.65 -11.31
C ARG A 127 -4.68 8.99 -12.63
N LYS A 128 -3.45 8.48 -12.77
CA LYS A 128 -2.98 7.84 -14.01
C LYS A 128 -3.78 6.57 -14.33
N LEU A 129 -4.09 5.75 -13.33
CA LEU A 129 -4.99 4.61 -13.51
C LEU A 129 -6.36 5.04 -14.03
N ARG A 130 -6.99 6.06 -13.43
CA ARG A 130 -8.34 6.51 -13.81
C ARG A 130 -8.40 7.25 -15.14
N VAL A 131 -7.51 8.21 -15.35
CA VAL A 131 -7.57 9.16 -16.48
C VAL A 131 -6.90 8.56 -17.72
N ASP A 132 -5.65 8.10 -17.60
CA ASP A 132 -4.86 7.68 -18.76
C ASP A 132 -5.23 6.26 -19.20
N HIS A 133 -5.50 5.38 -18.23
CA HIS A 133 -5.77 3.96 -18.49
C HIS A 133 -7.24 3.57 -18.37
N ARG A 134 -8.13 4.48 -17.94
CA ARG A 134 -9.57 4.21 -17.75
C ARG A 134 -9.82 2.97 -16.91
N PHE A 135 -8.96 2.75 -15.90
CA PHE A 135 -9.04 1.62 -14.99
C PHE A 135 -10.34 1.69 -14.20
N GLY A 136 -11.17 0.63 -14.29
CA GLY A 136 -12.45 0.52 -13.59
C GLY A 136 -12.42 -0.36 -12.33
N GLY A 137 -11.26 -0.90 -11.97
CA GLY A 137 -11.10 -1.70 -10.75
C GLY A 137 -11.13 -0.86 -9.48
N TYR A 138 -11.25 -1.53 -8.33
CA TYR A 138 -11.32 -0.86 -7.03
C TYR A 138 -9.99 -0.19 -6.65
N ILE A 139 -10.01 1.00 -6.06
CA ILE A 139 -8.82 1.71 -5.57
C ILE A 139 -9.05 2.15 -4.12
N HIS A 140 -8.23 1.61 -3.22
CA HIS A 140 -8.12 2.03 -1.83
C HIS A 140 -6.77 2.70 -1.61
N LEU A 141 -6.78 3.99 -1.26
CA LEU A 141 -5.57 4.71 -0.87
C LEU A 141 -5.50 4.91 0.65
N LYS A 142 -4.30 4.73 1.21
CA LYS A 142 -3.97 5.20 2.55
C LYS A 142 -3.56 6.66 2.49
N GLY A 143 -4.34 7.52 3.13
CA GLY A 143 -4.01 8.91 3.36
C GLY A 143 -2.86 9.04 4.36
N ILE A 144 -2.03 10.06 4.15
CA ILE A 144 -0.91 10.39 5.02
C ILE A 144 -1.32 11.57 5.92
N PRO A 145 -1.18 11.48 7.25
CA PRO A 145 -1.42 12.61 8.14
C PRO A 145 -0.50 13.80 7.82
N GLY A 146 -0.99 15.02 8.04
CA GLY A 146 -0.20 16.25 7.87
C GLY A 146 -0.13 16.78 6.43
N VAL A 147 -0.96 16.27 5.52
CA VAL A 147 -1.08 16.79 4.14
C VAL A 147 -2.22 17.80 4.00
N SER A 148 -2.15 18.64 2.98
CA SER A 148 -3.16 19.63 2.62
C SER A 148 -4.52 19.01 2.33
N ARG A 149 -5.56 19.79 2.60
CA ARG A 149 -6.94 19.36 2.36
C ARG A 149 -7.21 19.16 0.87
N GLU A 150 -6.61 20.01 0.04
CA GLU A 150 -6.71 19.98 -1.41
C GLU A 150 -6.20 18.63 -1.95
N LEU A 151 -5.06 18.15 -1.45
CA LEU A 151 -4.49 16.89 -1.87
C LEU A 151 -5.32 15.68 -1.42
N LEU A 152 -5.93 15.73 -0.23
CA LEU A 152 -6.89 14.70 0.21
C LEU A 152 -8.15 14.68 -0.65
N VAL A 153 -8.65 15.86 -1.05
CA VAL A 153 -9.78 15.98 -1.96
C VAL A 153 -9.41 15.38 -3.33
N ASP A 154 -8.22 15.65 -3.84
CA ASP A 154 -7.75 15.06 -5.10
C ASP A 154 -7.62 13.54 -5.00
N ALA A 155 -7.12 13.00 -3.88
CA ALA A 155 -7.13 11.57 -3.64
C ALA A 155 -8.55 10.98 -3.71
N GLY A 156 -9.52 11.68 -3.11
CA GLY A 156 -10.93 11.27 -3.10
C GLY A 156 -11.61 11.30 -4.47
N LYS A 157 -11.11 12.08 -5.43
CA LYS A 157 -11.63 12.08 -6.81
C LYS A 157 -11.30 10.81 -7.57
N PHE A 158 -10.19 10.14 -7.23
CA PHE A 158 -9.67 8.99 -7.99
C PHE A 158 -9.80 7.65 -7.25
N ALA A 159 -9.93 7.68 -5.91
CA ALA A 159 -10.10 6.49 -5.08
C ALA A 159 -11.57 6.13 -4.83
N ASP A 160 -11.86 4.84 -4.67
CA ASP A 160 -13.16 4.36 -4.17
C ASP A 160 -13.22 4.38 -2.64
N ARG A 161 -12.04 4.29 -1.99
CA ARG A 161 -11.93 4.35 -0.53
C ARG A 161 -10.64 5.04 -0.10
N LEU A 162 -10.77 5.92 0.88
CA LEU A 162 -9.66 6.50 1.62
C LEU A 162 -9.69 5.96 3.05
N SER A 163 -8.53 5.62 3.60
CA SER A 163 -8.38 5.40 5.04
C SER A 163 -7.11 6.04 5.56
N ILE A 164 -7.08 6.30 6.86
CA ILE A 164 -5.93 6.87 7.56
C ILE A 164 -5.75 6.12 8.88
N ASN A 165 -4.53 6.09 9.40
CA ASN A 165 -4.27 5.54 10.73
C ASN A 165 -4.42 6.64 11.78
N ILE A 166 -5.17 6.36 12.84
CA ILE A 166 -5.22 7.20 14.06
C ILE A 166 -3.96 6.94 14.93
N GLU A 167 -3.24 5.85 14.66
CA GLU A 167 -2.00 5.39 15.31
C GLU A 167 -2.14 5.00 16.79
N LEU A 168 -2.37 5.96 17.68
CA LEU A 168 -2.42 5.74 19.13
C LEU A 168 -3.59 6.50 19.76
N PRO A 169 -4.25 5.93 20.80
CA PRO A 169 -5.45 6.54 21.40
C PRO A 169 -5.15 7.74 22.31
N SER A 170 -3.90 7.90 22.76
CA SER A 170 -3.48 8.99 23.65
C SER A 170 -2.38 9.83 23.01
N GLN A 171 -2.47 11.16 23.18
CA GLN A 171 -1.46 12.09 22.66
C GLN A 171 -0.08 11.84 23.32
N ALA A 172 -0.07 11.57 24.62
CA ALA A 172 1.16 11.30 25.36
C ALA A 172 1.93 10.06 24.83
N ASP A 173 1.21 8.99 24.44
CA ASP A 173 1.84 7.85 23.80
C ASP A 173 2.29 8.17 22.38
N LEU A 174 1.52 8.97 21.63
CA LEU A 174 1.91 9.41 20.28
C LEU A 174 3.21 10.21 20.30
N ASP A 175 3.33 11.18 21.20
CA ASP A 175 4.53 11.99 21.38
C ASP A 175 5.74 11.14 21.77
N ARG A 176 5.53 10.09 22.58
CA ARG A 176 6.59 9.19 23.04
C ARG A 176 7.02 8.17 21.98
N LEU A 177 6.08 7.60 21.23
CA LEU A 177 6.32 6.45 20.35
C LEU A 177 6.43 6.82 18.87
N ALA A 178 5.89 7.97 18.45
CA ALA A 178 5.93 8.46 17.09
C ALA A 178 5.87 10.01 17.04
N PRO A 179 6.85 10.72 17.63
CA PRO A 179 6.82 12.18 17.75
C PRO A 179 6.67 12.91 16.41
N ALA A 180 7.18 12.34 15.31
CA ALA A 180 7.06 12.90 13.96
C ALA A 180 5.62 12.94 13.42
N LYS A 181 4.66 12.30 14.09
CA LYS A 181 3.23 12.31 13.75
C LYS A 181 2.39 13.14 14.72
N SER A 182 3.02 13.86 15.64
CA SER A 182 2.35 14.81 16.52
C SER A 182 2.13 16.11 15.76
N HIS A 183 0.86 16.51 15.59
CA HIS A 183 0.42 17.65 14.81
C HIS A 183 -0.60 18.49 15.58
#